data_AF-A0A7C5VR42-F1
#
_entry.id   AF-A0A7C5VR42-F1
#
_cell.length_a   1.000
_cell.length_b   1.000
_cell.length_c   1.000
_cell.angle_alpha   90.00
_cell.angle_beta   90.00
_cell.angle_gamma   90.00
#
_symmetry.space_group_name_H-M   'P 1'
#
loop_
_entity.id
_entity.type
_entity.pdbx_description
1 polymer ?
#
loop_
_entity_poly.entity_id
_entity_poly.type
_entity_poly.pdbx_seq_one_letter_code
_entity_poly.pdbx_strand_id
1 'polypeptide(L)'
;MSEKIVKVTLIEETEKRGEDKSTNFAYLEQLTSRLMEVEKLLEEFKVKLSDAEAELREFKNKSPLEKRFSELTGNTFKDLTPELEQKVKTLQTEVENLTSERAKLRNEILTGLSNVIMPVETDGLVETTEEEIFFKFRDGARYPNITAFLKKEMKFGNPPVYVTINPEGIKVVGLTERAAAVKELVNAIENLRAKAADQIPKPQQAPVQLPPPESLQSETEMEEEENIANIFKKAKKRLAIST
;
A
#
# COMPACT_ATOMS: atom_id res chain seq x y z
N MET A 1 29.01 -16.53 21.78
CA MET A 1 28.62 -15.63 20.67
C MET A 1 27.26 -15.08 21.01
N SER A 2 27.18 -13.78 21.29
CA SER A 2 26.02 -13.16 21.93
C SER A 2 25.06 -12.62 20.87
N GLU A 3 23.85 -13.17 20.80
CA GLU A 3 22.75 -12.65 20.00
C GLU A 3 22.34 -11.27 20.55
N LYS A 4 22.54 -10.23 19.75
CA LYS A 4 21.94 -8.92 19.98
C LYS A 4 20.51 -8.95 19.45
N ILE A 5 19.57 -9.24 20.35
CA ILE A 5 18.15 -8.94 20.16
C ILE A 5 18.02 -7.41 20.20
N VAL A 6 17.86 -6.79 19.04
CA VAL A 6 17.54 -5.36 18.93
C VAL A 6 16.07 -5.21 19.35
N LYS A 7 15.84 -4.88 20.63
CA LYS A 7 14.55 -4.37 21.09
C LYS A 7 14.37 -2.98 20.48
N VAL A 8 13.54 -2.89 19.44
CA VAL A 8 13.08 -1.61 18.90
C VAL A 8 11.98 -1.09 19.83
N THR A 9 12.32 -0.04 20.57
CA THR A 9 11.38 0.68 21.43
C THR A 9 10.45 1.49 20.55
N LEU A 10 9.18 1.06 20.47
CA LEU A 10 8.08 1.89 19.96
C LEU A 10 7.93 3.10 20.88
N ILE A 11 8.17 4.31 20.36
CA ILE A 11 7.75 5.54 21.01
C ILE A 11 6.29 5.76 20.58
N GLU A 12 5.38 5.31 21.45
CA GLU A 12 3.98 5.75 21.43
C GLU A 12 3.93 7.19 21.96
N GLU A 13 3.74 8.16 21.09
CA GLU A 13 3.13 9.43 21.46
C GLU A 13 1.79 9.53 20.77
N THR A 14 0.76 9.05 21.47
CA THR A 14 -0.63 9.37 21.20
C THR A 14 -0.94 10.74 21.77
N GLU A 15 -1.32 11.69 20.92
CA GLU A 15 -2.12 12.84 21.36
C GLU A 15 -3.46 12.84 20.62
N LYS A 16 -4.53 12.69 21.41
CA LYS A 16 -5.93 12.69 20.97
C LYS A 16 -6.41 14.13 20.80
N ARG A 17 -7.01 14.48 19.66
CA ARG A 17 -8.22 15.31 19.57
C ARG A 17 -8.81 15.27 18.15
N GLY A 18 -10.13 15.44 18.09
CA GLY A 18 -11.02 15.07 16.99
C GLY A 18 -10.70 15.65 15.62
N GLU A 19 -11.19 14.93 14.59
CA GLU A 19 -11.51 15.43 13.26
C GLU A 19 -10.50 16.40 12.61
N ASP A 20 -9.25 15.96 12.50
CA ASP A 20 -8.41 16.23 11.33
C ASP A 20 -7.38 15.10 11.24
N LYS A 21 -7.60 14.15 10.32
CA LYS A 21 -6.66 13.03 10.07
C LYS A 21 -5.44 13.52 9.28
N SER A 22 -4.87 14.65 9.67
CA SER A 22 -3.66 15.17 9.06
C SER A 22 -2.47 14.33 9.47
N THR A 23 -1.69 13.86 8.50
CA THR A 23 -0.48 13.09 8.78
C THR A 23 0.73 14.02 8.91
N ASN A 24 1.53 13.81 9.96
CA ASN A 24 2.75 14.55 10.22
C ASN A 24 3.87 14.12 9.24
N PHE A 25 4.55 15.08 8.63
CA PHE A 25 5.63 14.84 7.67
C PHE A 25 6.84 14.12 8.30
N ALA A 26 7.13 14.33 9.59
CA ALA A 26 8.19 13.61 10.31
C ALA A 26 7.91 12.11 10.43
N TYR A 27 6.64 11.73 10.56
CA TYR A 27 6.23 10.33 10.56
C TYR A 27 6.42 9.70 9.17
N LEU A 28 6.10 10.44 8.10
CA LEU A 28 6.37 9.99 6.73
C LEU A 28 7.86 9.80 6.45
N GLU A 29 8.72 10.65 7.02
CA GLU A 29 10.18 10.49 6.94
C GLU A 29 10.63 9.17 7.59
N GLN A 30 10.10 8.82 8.76
CA GLN A 30 10.41 7.55 9.44
C GLN A 30 9.93 6.34 8.63
N LEU A 31 8.69 6.37 8.12
CA LEU A 31 8.16 5.31 7.26
C LEU A 31 9.03 5.12 6.01
N THR A 32 9.49 6.22 5.42
CA THR A 32 10.33 6.17 4.22
C THR A 32 11.74 5.64 4.52
N SER A 33 12.32 6.01 5.66
CA SER A 33 13.59 5.41 6.13
C SER A 33 13.47 3.90 6.27
N ARG A 34 12.40 3.42 6.91
CA ARG A 34 12.11 1.98 7.03
C ARG A 34 11.88 1.31 5.67
N LEU A 35 11.16 1.97 4.76
CA LEU A 35 10.98 1.46 3.40
C LEU A 35 12.33 1.26 2.70
N MET A 36 13.27 2.21 2.82
CA MET A 36 14.60 2.09 2.23
C MET A 36 15.42 0.93 2.84
N GLU A 37 15.32 0.71 4.15
CA GLU A 37 15.94 -0.43 4.82
C GLU A 37 15.37 -1.77 4.32
N VAL A 38 14.04 -1.86 4.20
CA VAL A 38 13.36 -3.05 3.65
C VAL A 38 13.77 -3.28 2.19
N GLU A 39 13.86 -2.24 1.36
CA GLU A 39 14.31 -2.38 -0.03
C GLU A 39 15.74 -2.90 -0.13
N LYS A 40 16.64 -2.43 0.76
CA LYS A 40 18.02 -2.91 0.83
C LYS A 40 18.07 -4.39 1.24
N LEU A 41 17.37 -4.77 2.30
CA LEU A 41 17.31 -6.16 2.75
C LEU A 41 16.73 -7.08 1.67
N LEU A 42 15.68 -6.64 0.98
CA LEU A 42 15.04 -7.41 -0.08
C LEU A 42 16.03 -7.72 -1.21
N GLU A 43 16.89 -6.76 -1.59
CA GLU A 43 17.94 -7.00 -2.58
C GLU A 43 19.00 -8.00 -2.07
N GLU A 44 19.45 -7.85 -0.82
CA GLU A 44 20.40 -8.79 -0.19
C GLU A 44 19.84 -10.22 -0.13
N PHE A 45 18.57 -10.39 0.23
CA PHE A 45 17.92 -11.70 0.33
C PHE A 45 17.64 -12.31 -1.04
N LYS A 46 17.36 -11.51 -2.07
CA LYS A 46 17.24 -12.00 -3.46
C LYS A 46 18.55 -12.57 -3.98
N VAL A 47 19.68 -11.91 -3.71
CA VAL A 47 21.01 -12.42 -4.09
C VAL A 47 21.27 -13.74 -3.37
N LYS A 48 21.07 -13.81 -2.04
CA LYS A 48 21.24 -15.05 -1.26
C LYS A 48 20.34 -16.18 -1.75
N LEU A 49 19.10 -15.87 -2.15
CA LEU A 49 18.17 -16.86 -2.71
C LEU A 49 18.69 -17.40 -4.04
N SER A 50 19.12 -16.53 -4.94
CA SER A 50 19.71 -16.92 -6.23
C SER A 50 20.93 -17.82 -6.04
N ASP A 51 21.82 -17.47 -5.10
CA ASP A 51 23.01 -18.27 -4.79
C ASP A 51 22.64 -19.65 -4.22
N ALA A 52 21.67 -19.70 -3.30
CA ALA A 52 21.19 -20.96 -2.72
C ALA A 52 20.48 -21.86 -3.74
N GLU A 53 19.72 -21.28 -4.67
CA GLU A 53 19.08 -22.01 -5.77
C GLU A 53 20.12 -22.56 -6.77
N ALA A 54 21.19 -21.81 -7.03
CA ALA A 54 22.31 -22.27 -7.84
C ALA A 54 23.06 -23.43 -7.16
N GLU A 55 23.36 -23.31 -5.87
CA GLU A 55 24.00 -24.35 -5.05
C GLU A 55 23.14 -25.64 -5.04
N LEU A 56 21.83 -25.52 -4.83
CA LEU A 56 20.91 -26.65 -4.86
C LEU A 56 20.87 -27.32 -6.23
N ARG A 57 20.84 -26.54 -7.32
CA ARG A 57 20.85 -27.07 -8.68
C ARG A 57 22.13 -27.82 -8.99
N GLU A 58 23.27 -27.25 -8.61
CA GLU A 58 24.58 -27.88 -8.80
C GLU A 58 24.69 -29.19 -8.00
N PHE A 59 24.24 -29.18 -6.73
CA PHE A 59 24.22 -30.38 -5.90
C PHE A 59 23.33 -31.47 -6.50
N LYS A 60 22.11 -31.14 -6.96
CA LYS A 60 21.21 -32.09 -7.62
C LYS A 60 21.81 -32.70 -8.89
N ASN A 61 22.64 -31.95 -9.61
CA ASN A 61 23.32 -32.44 -10.81
C ASN A 61 24.49 -33.39 -10.47
N LYS A 62 25.22 -33.13 -9.39
CA LYS A 62 26.41 -33.91 -8.99
C LYS A 62 26.09 -35.12 -8.12
N SER A 63 25.07 -35.00 -7.26
CA SER A 63 24.67 -36.00 -6.27
C SER A 63 24.47 -37.42 -6.84
N PRO A 64 23.84 -37.63 -8.02
CA PRO A 64 23.68 -38.98 -8.57
C PRO A 64 25.02 -39.68 -8.88
N LEU A 65 26.02 -38.93 -9.36
CA LEU A 65 27.34 -39.45 -9.66
C LEU A 65 28.11 -39.74 -8.36
N GLU A 66 28.09 -38.78 -7.43
CA GLU A 66 28.75 -38.91 -6.13
C GLU A 66 28.18 -40.06 -5.31
N LYS A 67 26.85 -40.22 -5.29
CA LYS A 67 26.19 -41.36 -4.66
C LYS A 67 26.67 -42.70 -5.22
N ARG A 68 26.71 -42.84 -6.55
CA ARG A 68 27.24 -44.05 -7.20
C ARG A 68 28.72 -44.29 -6.87
N PHE A 69 29.52 -43.23 -6.81
CA PHE A 69 30.93 -43.34 -6.45
C PHE A 69 31.12 -43.77 -4.98
N SER A 70 30.31 -43.23 -4.07
CA SER A 70 30.28 -43.66 -2.66
C SER A 70 29.87 -45.13 -2.53
N GLU A 71 28.84 -45.57 -3.25
CA GLU A 71 28.41 -46.98 -3.30
C GLU A 71 29.53 -47.91 -3.78
N LEU A 72 30.28 -47.52 -4.83
CA LEU A 72 31.42 -48.29 -5.36
C LEU A 72 32.61 -48.36 -4.41
N THR A 73 32.85 -47.30 -3.64
CA THR A 73 34.02 -47.19 -2.74
C THR A 73 33.72 -47.68 -1.31
N GLY A 74 32.49 -48.10 -1.03
CA GLY A 74 32.05 -48.51 0.31
C GLY A 74 31.93 -47.36 1.31
N ASN A 75 31.90 -46.11 0.84
CA ASN A 75 31.76 -44.92 1.68
C ASN A 75 30.29 -44.52 1.85
N THR A 76 29.98 -43.77 2.90
CA THR A 76 28.64 -43.20 3.12
C THR A 76 28.46 -41.90 2.34
N PHE A 77 27.34 -41.76 1.64
CA PHE A 77 26.95 -40.54 0.94
C PHE A 77 26.01 -39.71 1.83
N LYS A 78 26.34 -38.43 2.09
CA LYS A 78 25.44 -37.51 2.80
C LYS A 78 24.64 -36.70 1.78
N ASP A 79 23.32 -36.90 1.78
CA ASP A 79 22.41 -36.08 0.97
C ASP A 79 22.14 -34.73 1.65
N LEU A 80 22.68 -33.65 1.08
CA LEU A 80 22.47 -32.28 1.54
C LEU A 80 21.24 -31.61 0.90
N THR A 81 20.56 -32.30 -0.03
CA THR A 81 19.35 -31.79 -0.69
C THR A 81 18.29 -31.27 0.31
N PRO A 82 17.92 -31.98 1.38
CA PRO A 82 16.91 -31.49 2.31
C PRO A 82 17.35 -30.21 3.06
N GLU A 83 18.63 -30.11 3.42
CA GLU A 83 19.20 -28.93 4.09
C GLU A 83 19.17 -27.71 3.16
N LEU A 84 19.54 -27.89 1.89
CA LEU A 84 19.53 -26.84 0.87
C LEU A 84 18.12 -26.45 0.43
N GLU A 85 17.19 -27.40 0.29
CA GLU A 85 15.77 -27.11 0.02
C GLU A 85 15.13 -26.32 1.16
N GLN A 86 15.45 -26.68 2.42
CA GLN A 86 15.00 -25.91 3.58
C GLN A 86 15.56 -24.48 3.58
N LYS A 87 16.85 -24.30 3.26
CA LYS A 87 17.48 -22.98 3.13
C LYS A 87 16.78 -22.12 2.07
N VAL A 88 16.53 -22.68 0.88
CA VAL A 88 15.81 -22.00 -0.21
C VAL A 88 14.41 -21.61 0.24
N LYS A 89 13.66 -22.52 0.86
CA LYS A 89 12.29 -22.25 1.33
C LYS A 89 12.23 -21.13 2.38
N THR A 90 13.18 -21.12 3.32
CA THR A 90 13.28 -20.05 4.32
C THR A 90 13.56 -18.71 3.65
N LEU A 91 14.54 -18.64 2.74
CA LEU A 91 14.87 -17.41 2.02
C LEU A 91 13.69 -16.92 1.15
N GLN A 92 12.96 -17.81 0.50
CA GLN A 92 11.74 -17.47 -0.25
C GLN A 92 10.68 -16.84 0.66
N THR A 93 10.43 -17.45 1.83
CA THR A 93 9.48 -16.93 2.80
C THR A 93 9.88 -15.53 3.29
N GLU A 94 11.17 -15.29 3.56
CA GLU A 94 11.66 -13.97 3.96
C GLU A 94 11.49 -12.93 2.85
N VAL A 95 11.77 -13.29 1.59
CA VAL A 95 11.55 -12.40 0.44
C VAL A 95 10.07 -12.06 0.28
N GLU A 96 9.16 -13.02 0.46
CA GLU A 96 7.72 -12.79 0.43
C GLU A 96 7.25 -11.85 1.56
N ASN A 97 7.74 -12.09 2.79
CA ASN A 97 7.44 -11.24 3.95
C ASN A 97 7.91 -9.80 3.74
N LEU A 98 9.17 -9.60 3.33
CA LEU A 98 9.73 -8.28 3.04
C LEU A 98 9.00 -7.60 1.86
N THR A 99 8.58 -8.36 0.86
CA THR A 99 7.77 -7.83 -0.26
C THR A 99 6.41 -7.34 0.22
N SER A 100 5.75 -8.08 1.12
CA SER A 100 4.50 -7.67 1.75
C SER A 100 4.69 -6.42 2.62
N GLU A 101 5.75 -6.38 3.43
CA GLU A 101 6.08 -5.22 4.26
C GLU A 101 6.36 -3.97 3.42
N ARG A 102 7.15 -4.10 2.35
CA ARG A 102 7.40 -3.02 1.38
C ARG A 102 6.10 -2.46 0.82
N ALA A 103 5.16 -3.33 0.42
CA ALA A 103 3.86 -2.90 -0.10
C ALA A 103 3.02 -2.17 0.96
N LYS A 104 3.02 -2.65 2.21
CA LYS A 104 2.33 -2.00 3.33
C LYS A 104 2.90 -0.61 3.60
N LEU A 105 4.21 -0.49 3.76
CA LEU A 105 4.90 0.78 4.01
C LEU A 105 4.64 1.77 2.87
N ARG A 106 4.75 1.33 1.61
CA ARG A 106 4.45 2.18 0.46
C ARG A 106 3.02 2.70 0.49
N ASN A 107 2.04 1.84 0.78
CA ASN A 107 0.63 2.25 0.86
C ASN A 107 0.38 3.20 2.03
N GLU A 108 1.03 2.98 3.17
CA GLU A 108 0.95 3.86 4.35
C GLU A 108 1.53 5.24 4.06
N ILE A 109 2.68 5.31 3.39
CA ILE A 109 3.29 6.56 2.94
C ILE A 109 2.35 7.30 1.97
N LEU A 110 1.79 6.62 0.97
CA LEU A 110 0.85 7.23 0.02
C LEU A 110 -0.43 7.72 0.72
N THR A 111 -0.95 6.95 1.67
CA THR A 111 -2.11 7.34 2.48
C THR A 111 -1.80 8.56 3.32
N GLY A 112 -0.65 8.62 3.97
CA GLY A 112 -0.27 9.80 4.75
C GLY A 112 0.05 11.02 3.88
N LEU A 113 0.61 10.82 2.68
CA LEU A 113 0.81 11.88 1.69
C LEU A 113 -0.52 12.48 1.20
N SER A 114 -1.58 11.68 1.09
CA SER A 114 -2.91 12.19 0.69
C SER A 114 -3.51 13.19 1.68
N ASN A 115 -3.08 13.15 2.95
CA ASN A 115 -3.54 14.04 4.03
C ASN A 115 -2.39 14.79 4.71
N VAL A 116 -1.29 15.03 3.99
CA VAL A 116 -0.07 15.58 4.56
C VAL A 116 -0.21 17.04 4.96
N ILE A 117 0.26 17.41 6.16
CA ILE A 117 0.53 18.81 6.50
C ILE A 117 2.02 19.08 6.29
N MET A 118 2.32 20.02 5.38
CA MET A 118 3.69 20.43 5.13
C MET A 118 4.21 21.31 6.28
N PRO A 119 5.35 20.98 6.92
CA PRO A 119 5.87 21.72 8.05
C PRO A 119 6.65 22.95 7.58
N VAL A 120 6.00 23.86 6.84
CA VAL A 120 6.63 25.07 6.30
C VAL A 120 6.56 26.22 7.32
N GLU A 121 7.61 27.03 7.39
CA GLU A 121 7.62 28.26 8.18
C GLU A 121 6.72 29.32 7.53
N THR A 122 5.73 29.82 8.28
CA THR A 122 4.83 30.87 7.80
C THR A 122 5.46 32.26 7.84
N ASP A 123 6.39 32.46 8.79
CA ASP A 123 6.97 33.76 9.12
C ASP A 123 8.51 33.78 8.97
N GLY A 124 9.09 32.65 8.56
CA GLY A 124 10.53 32.45 8.46
C GLY A 124 11.19 33.20 7.30
N LEU A 125 12.51 33.34 7.36
CA LEU A 125 13.33 33.91 6.30
C LEU A 125 13.12 33.12 5.00
N VAL A 126 12.27 33.67 4.13
CA VAL A 126 12.17 33.27 2.74
C VAL A 126 13.43 33.78 2.05
N GLU A 127 14.36 32.88 1.76
CA GLU A 127 15.48 33.23 0.88
C GLU A 127 14.88 33.44 -0.52
N THR A 128 14.77 34.71 -0.89
CA THR A 128 14.30 35.13 -2.21
C THR A 128 15.53 35.48 -3.03
N THR A 129 15.79 34.69 -4.07
CA THR A 129 16.74 35.06 -5.12
C THR A 129 15.97 35.65 -6.30
N GLU A 130 16.67 36.23 -7.28
CA GLU A 130 16.06 36.97 -8.41
C GLU A 130 15.03 36.18 -9.22
N GLU A 131 14.97 34.85 -9.09
CA GLU A 131 14.02 33.97 -9.81
C GLU A 131 13.39 32.87 -8.93
N GLU A 132 13.71 32.82 -7.64
CA GLU A 132 13.37 31.67 -6.80
C GLU A 132 12.97 32.09 -5.38
N ILE A 133 11.99 31.37 -4.84
CA ILE A 133 11.49 31.54 -3.49
C ILE A 133 11.68 30.22 -2.75
N PHE A 134 12.43 30.24 -1.65
CA PHE A 134 12.66 29.07 -0.82
C PHE A 134 11.89 29.14 0.50
N PHE A 135 11.03 28.15 0.71
CA PHE A 135 10.23 27.95 1.91
C PHE A 135 10.88 26.89 2.81
N LYS A 136 11.53 27.33 3.89
CA LYS A 136 12.18 26.42 4.85
C LYS A 136 11.17 25.59 5.64
N PHE A 137 11.58 24.38 6.02
CA PHE A 137 10.84 23.62 7.01
C PHE A 137 11.04 24.20 8.42
N ARG A 138 10.00 24.06 9.25
CA ARG A 138 9.98 24.55 10.64
C ARG A 138 11.14 23.96 11.45
N ASP A 139 11.66 24.78 12.34
CA ASP A 139 12.71 24.41 13.30
C ASP A 139 14.01 23.91 12.62
N GLY A 140 14.20 24.24 11.34
CA GLY A 140 15.34 23.76 10.54
C GLY A 140 15.32 22.25 10.28
N ALA A 141 14.15 21.61 10.40
CA ALA A 141 13.99 20.18 10.18
C ALA A 141 14.41 19.77 8.76
N ARG A 142 14.90 18.53 8.63
CA ARG A 142 15.33 17.95 7.36
C ARG A 142 14.68 16.61 7.11
N TYR A 143 14.18 16.41 5.89
CA TYR A 143 13.45 15.20 5.50
C TYR A 143 14.02 14.58 4.21
N PRO A 144 15.28 14.08 4.24
CA PRO A 144 15.96 13.56 3.07
C PRO A 144 15.31 12.29 2.47
N ASN A 145 14.70 11.43 3.28
CA ASN A 145 14.18 10.16 2.79
C ASN A 145 12.84 10.36 2.05
N ILE A 146 11.88 11.06 2.65
CA ILE A 146 10.59 11.35 2.01
C ILE A 146 10.77 12.20 0.75
N THR A 147 11.71 13.14 0.74
CA THR A 147 12.02 13.93 -0.47
C THR A 147 12.58 13.06 -1.59
N ALA A 148 13.48 12.11 -1.28
CA ALA A 148 13.96 11.14 -2.24
C ALA A 148 12.82 10.25 -2.79
N PHE A 149 11.91 9.80 -1.92
CA PHE A 149 10.72 9.04 -2.33
C PHE A 149 9.81 9.85 -3.26
N LEU A 150 9.49 11.10 -2.91
CA LEU A 150 8.68 12.00 -3.73
C LEU A 150 9.31 12.24 -5.11
N LYS A 151 10.63 12.41 -5.17
CA LYS A 151 11.35 12.59 -6.43
C LYS A 151 11.29 11.33 -7.31
N LYS A 152 11.52 10.15 -6.70
CA LYS A 152 11.59 8.86 -7.42
C LYS A 152 10.21 8.38 -7.89
N GLU A 153 9.21 8.40 -7.01
CA GLU A 153 7.89 7.81 -7.29
C GLU A 153 6.87 8.83 -7.79
N MET A 154 6.85 10.03 -7.19
CA MET A 154 5.78 10.99 -7.47
C MET A 154 6.09 11.91 -8.64
N LYS A 155 7.34 11.96 -9.14
CA LYS A 155 7.77 12.84 -10.26
C LYS A 155 7.16 14.24 -10.12
N PHE A 156 7.39 14.87 -8.98
CA PHE A 156 6.77 16.12 -8.58
C PHE A 156 7.44 17.32 -9.27
N GLY A 157 6.63 18.27 -9.77
CA GLY A 157 7.08 19.49 -10.47
C GLY A 157 6.86 19.45 -11.98
N ASN A 158 6.20 20.48 -12.54
CA ASN A 158 5.98 20.64 -13.98
C ASN A 158 6.29 22.09 -14.42
N PRO A 159 6.90 22.32 -15.60
CA PRO A 159 7.07 23.66 -16.16
C PRO A 159 5.73 24.39 -16.37
N PRO A 160 5.70 25.75 -16.41
CA PRO A 160 6.84 26.68 -16.35
C PRO A 160 7.25 27.10 -14.93
N VAL A 161 6.41 26.87 -13.91
CA VAL A 161 6.74 27.14 -12.50
C VAL A 161 7.04 25.81 -11.80
N TYR A 162 8.27 25.65 -11.34
CA TYR A 162 8.70 24.40 -10.72
C TYR A 162 8.63 24.49 -9.21
N VAL A 163 7.73 23.72 -8.61
CA VAL A 163 7.74 23.45 -7.16
C VAL A 163 8.48 22.15 -6.90
N THR A 164 9.60 22.23 -6.18
CA THR A 164 10.44 21.09 -5.81
C THR A 164 10.55 20.99 -4.30
N ILE A 165 10.39 19.79 -3.76
CA ILE A 165 10.56 19.52 -2.33
C ILE A 165 11.98 19.00 -2.12
N ASN A 166 12.79 19.79 -1.43
CA ASN A 166 14.16 19.49 -1.03
C ASN A 166 14.21 19.04 0.44
N PRO A 167 15.31 18.40 0.88
CA PRO A 167 15.44 17.96 2.27
C PRO A 167 15.22 19.08 3.29
N GLU A 168 15.59 20.32 2.96
CA GLU A 168 15.59 21.48 3.86
C GLU A 168 14.32 22.35 3.74
N GLY A 169 13.49 22.11 2.72
CA GLY A 169 12.34 22.96 2.44
C GLY A 169 11.81 22.80 1.02
N ILE A 170 10.89 23.68 0.64
CA ILE A 170 10.23 23.67 -0.66
C ILE A 170 10.71 24.86 -1.49
N LYS A 171 11.17 24.61 -2.71
CA LYS A 171 11.65 25.62 -3.63
C LYS A 171 10.64 25.86 -4.73
N VAL A 172 10.29 27.12 -4.99
CA VAL A 172 9.45 27.56 -6.11
C VAL A 172 10.31 28.39 -7.06
N VAL A 173 10.44 27.95 -8.31
CA VAL A 173 11.27 28.58 -9.35
C VAL A 173 10.38 29.19 -10.44
N GLY A 174 10.72 30.39 -10.89
CA GLY A 174 9.98 31.13 -11.93
C GLY A 174 9.01 32.17 -11.40
N LEU A 175 9.08 32.48 -10.09
CA LEU A 175 8.27 33.50 -9.43
C LEU A 175 9.12 34.26 -8.43
N THR A 176 8.92 35.57 -8.38
CA THR A 176 9.58 36.49 -7.44
C THR A 176 8.60 37.09 -6.43
N GLU A 177 7.29 36.97 -6.68
CA GLU A 177 6.24 37.43 -5.76
C GLU A 177 5.84 36.33 -4.78
N ARG A 178 5.98 36.62 -3.48
CA ARG A 178 5.62 35.69 -2.40
C ARG A 178 4.18 35.18 -2.50
N ALA A 179 3.21 36.05 -2.77
CA ALA A 179 1.81 35.67 -2.84
C ALA A 179 1.54 34.68 -3.99
N ALA A 180 2.16 34.90 -5.15
CA ALA A 180 2.09 33.98 -6.29
C ALA A 180 2.76 32.65 -5.97
N ALA A 181 3.94 32.67 -5.34
CA ALA A 181 4.66 31.45 -4.96
C ALA A 181 3.91 30.62 -3.90
N VAL A 182 3.23 31.27 -2.94
CA VAL A 182 2.35 30.57 -1.99
C VAL A 182 1.18 29.91 -2.70
N LYS A 183 0.56 30.60 -3.68
CA LYS A 183 -0.54 30.03 -4.47
C LYS A 183 -0.08 28.78 -5.24
N GLU A 184 1.06 28.86 -5.92
CA GLU A 184 1.62 27.71 -6.63
C GLU A 184 2.06 26.59 -5.69
N LEU A 185 2.59 26.92 -4.51
CA LEU A 185 2.88 25.94 -3.48
C LEU A 185 1.62 25.18 -3.06
N VAL A 186 0.52 25.89 -2.76
CA VAL A 186 -0.77 25.28 -2.39
C VAL A 186 -1.25 24.35 -3.50
N ASN A 187 -1.29 24.83 -4.75
CA ASN A 187 -1.69 24.02 -5.91
C ASN A 187 -0.83 22.76 -6.05
N ALA A 188 0.48 22.89 -5.85
CA ALA A 188 1.41 21.78 -5.95
C ALA A 188 1.16 20.74 -4.84
N ILE A 189 0.92 21.17 -3.60
CA ILE A 189 0.61 20.25 -2.49
C ILE A 189 -0.75 19.58 -2.70
N GLU A 190 -1.76 20.28 -3.20
CA GLU A 190 -3.06 19.68 -3.55
C GLU A 190 -2.91 18.62 -4.65
N ASN A 191 -2.12 18.91 -5.69
CA ASN A 191 -1.80 17.95 -6.74
C ASN A 191 -1.02 16.74 -6.20
N LEU A 192 -0.12 16.95 -5.24
CA LEU A 192 0.59 15.85 -4.56
C LEU A 192 -0.40 14.93 -3.83
N ARG A 193 -1.34 15.52 -3.07
CA ARG A 193 -2.35 14.79 -2.31
C ARG A 193 -3.25 13.97 -3.24
N ALA A 194 -3.74 14.59 -4.32
CA ALA A 194 -4.56 13.91 -5.32
C ALA A 194 -3.80 12.75 -5.99
N LYS A 195 -2.56 12.98 -6.43
CA LYS A 195 -1.73 11.95 -7.05
C LYS A 195 -1.39 10.81 -6.09
N ALA A 196 -1.22 11.12 -4.80
CA ALA A 196 -0.98 10.11 -3.78
C ALA A 196 -2.23 9.24 -3.59
N ALA A 197 -3.41 9.86 -3.50
CA ALA A 197 -4.69 9.16 -3.39
C ALA A 197 -4.97 8.25 -4.61
N ASP A 198 -4.66 8.69 -5.82
CA ASP A 198 -4.85 7.91 -7.05
C ASP A 198 -3.95 6.65 -7.13
N GLN A 199 -2.80 6.68 -6.45
CA GLN A 199 -1.86 5.57 -6.42
C GLN A 199 -2.12 4.56 -5.30
N ILE A 200 -3.02 4.87 -4.36
CA ILE A 200 -3.46 3.92 -3.35
C ILE A 200 -4.29 2.85 -4.07
N PRO A 201 -3.95 1.55 -3.94
CA PRO A 201 -4.75 0.49 -4.50
C PRO A 201 -6.19 0.62 -4.02
N LYS A 202 -7.14 0.84 -4.93
CA LYS A 202 -8.56 0.83 -4.60
C LYS A 202 -8.87 -0.54 -3.99
N PRO A 203 -9.62 -0.61 -2.86
CA PRO A 203 -10.13 -1.89 -2.40
C PRO A 203 -10.81 -2.55 -3.59
N GLN A 204 -10.40 -3.78 -3.95
CA GLN A 204 -11.18 -4.59 -4.86
C GLN A 204 -12.56 -4.67 -4.21
N GLN A 205 -13.54 -3.94 -4.76
CA GLN A 205 -14.93 -4.23 -4.49
C GLN A 205 -15.05 -5.71 -4.83
N ALA A 206 -15.27 -6.54 -3.80
CA ALA A 206 -15.64 -7.92 -4.02
C ALA A 206 -16.72 -7.89 -5.10
N PRO A 207 -16.62 -8.70 -6.18
CA PRO A 207 -17.66 -8.74 -7.19
C PRO A 207 -18.97 -8.88 -6.43
N VAL A 208 -19.86 -7.90 -6.60
CA VAL A 208 -21.21 -7.95 -6.04
C VAL A 208 -21.73 -9.32 -6.45
N GLN A 209 -21.80 -10.26 -5.50
CA GLN A 209 -22.55 -11.47 -5.71
C GLN A 209 -23.96 -10.94 -5.91
N LEU A 210 -24.38 -10.88 -7.18
CA LEU A 210 -25.78 -10.83 -7.51
C LEU A 210 -26.43 -11.89 -6.62
N PRO A 211 -27.46 -11.53 -5.82
CA PRO A 211 -28.20 -12.54 -5.11
C PRO A 211 -28.59 -13.61 -6.14
N PRO A 212 -28.44 -14.91 -5.81
CA PRO A 212 -28.88 -15.95 -6.73
C PRO A 212 -30.31 -15.61 -7.15
N PRO A 213 -30.64 -15.77 -8.45
CA PRO A 213 -31.99 -15.49 -8.91
C PRO A 213 -32.92 -16.23 -7.97
N GLU A 214 -33.84 -15.49 -7.34
CA GLU A 214 -34.94 -16.07 -6.58
C GLU A 214 -35.46 -17.21 -7.44
N SER A 215 -35.23 -18.43 -6.96
CA SER A 215 -35.96 -19.59 -7.40
C SER A 215 -37.41 -19.14 -7.40
N LEU A 216 -38.04 -19.19 -8.58
CA LEU A 216 -39.48 -19.12 -8.76
C LEU A 216 -40.10 -20.09 -7.76
N GLN A 217 -40.35 -19.60 -6.55
CA GLN A 217 -41.27 -20.19 -5.61
C GLN A 217 -42.62 -19.87 -6.20
N SER A 218 -43.06 -20.81 -7.04
CA SER A 218 -44.45 -21.25 -7.11
C SER A 218 -45.41 -20.28 -6.43
N GLU A 219 -45.94 -19.35 -7.21
CA GLU A 219 -47.20 -18.67 -6.91
C GLU A 219 -48.21 -19.76 -6.59
N THR A 220 -48.36 -20.01 -5.29
CA THR A 220 -49.31 -20.97 -4.77
C THR A 220 -50.59 -20.19 -4.63
N GLU A 221 -51.51 -20.46 -5.55
CA GLU A 221 -52.94 -20.61 -5.27
C GLU A 221 -53.44 -19.85 -4.03
N MET A 222 -53.65 -18.54 -4.17
CA MET A 222 -54.50 -17.77 -3.26
C MET A 222 -55.12 -16.59 -4.01
N GLU A 223 -55.83 -16.86 -5.10
CA GLU A 223 -56.77 -15.88 -5.69
C GLU A 223 -57.98 -16.51 -6.42
N GLU A 224 -58.20 -17.83 -6.31
CA GLU A 224 -59.33 -18.52 -6.95
C GLU A 224 -60.45 -19.01 -6.01
N GLU A 225 -60.32 -18.89 -4.68
CA GLU A 225 -61.44 -19.22 -3.76
C GLU A 225 -62.32 -18.01 -3.36
N GLU A 226 -61.88 -16.76 -3.57
CA GLU A 226 -62.70 -15.58 -3.25
C GLU A 226 -63.66 -15.15 -4.40
N ASN A 227 -63.47 -15.72 -5.60
CA ASN A 227 -64.30 -15.42 -6.76
C ASN A 227 -65.52 -16.36 -6.89
N ILE A 228 -65.44 -17.59 -6.37
CA ILE A 228 -66.57 -18.56 -6.39
C ILE A 228 -67.62 -18.21 -5.32
N ALA A 229 -67.21 -17.67 -4.17
CA ALA A 229 -68.13 -17.21 -3.11
C ALA A 229 -68.96 -15.97 -3.54
N ASN A 230 -68.42 -15.12 -4.40
CA ASN A 230 -69.12 -13.94 -4.93
C ASN A 230 -70.07 -14.27 -6.11
N ILE A 231 -69.79 -15.32 -6.88
CA ILE A 231 -70.69 -15.82 -7.94
C ILE A 231 -71.94 -16.48 -7.33
N PHE A 232 -71.81 -17.27 -6.25
CA PHE A 232 -72.96 -17.91 -5.59
C PHE A 232 -73.89 -16.92 -4.84
N LYS A 233 -73.35 -15.84 -4.23
CA LYS A 233 -74.18 -14.78 -3.62
C LYS A 233 -74.98 -13.98 -4.65
N LYS A 234 -74.47 -13.82 -5.87
CA LYS A 234 -75.14 -13.08 -6.96
C LYS A 234 -76.22 -13.91 -7.68
N ALA A 235 -76.08 -15.25 -7.70
CA ALA A 235 -77.11 -16.17 -8.21
C ALA A 235 -78.30 -16.34 -7.24
N LYS A 236 -78.07 -16.40 -5.92
CA LYS A 236 -79.15 -16.53 -4.91
C LYS A 236 -80.04 -15.28 -4.79
N LYS A 237 -79.53 -14.09 -5.15
CA LYS A 237 -80.29 -12.83 -5.16
C LYS A 237 -81.15 -12.64 -6.42
N ARG A 238 -80.93 -13.42 -7.50
CA ARG A 238 -81.73 -13.37 -8.74
C ARG A 238 -82.84 -14.43 -8.82
N LEU A 239 -82.87 -15.42 -7.92
CA LEU A 239 -83.99 -16.37 -7.81
C LEU A 239 -85.07 -15.97 -6.79
N ALA A 240 -84.90 -14.87 -6.04
CA ALA A 240 -85.87 -14.40 -5.03
C ALA A 240 -86.78 -13.24 -5.53
N ILE A 241 -86.81 -12.96 -6.84
CA ILE A 241 -87.65 -11.89 -7.44
C ILE A 241 -88.57 -12.48 -8.54
N SER A 242 -88.83 -13.79 -8.53
CA SER A 242 -89.86 -14.41 -9.37
C SER A 242 -90.64 -15.46 -8.59
N THR A 243 -91.33 -15.00 -7.55
CA THR A 243 -92.61 -15.55 -7.08
C THR A 243 -93.44 -14.40 -6.55
#